data_AF-A0A1G8R100-F1
#
_entry.id   AF-A0A1G8R100-F1
#
_cell.length_a   1.000
_cell.length_b   1.000
_cell.length_c   1.000
_cell.angle_alpha   90.00
_cell.angle_beta   90.00
_cell.angle_gamma   90.00
#
_symmetry.space_group_name_H-M   'P 1'
#
loop_
_entity.id
_entity.type
_entity.pdbx_description
1 polymer ?
#
loop_
_entity_poly.entity_id
_entity_poly.type
_entity_poly.pdbx_seq_one_letter_code
_entity_poly.pdbx_strand_id
1 'polypeptide(L)'
;MTAPLRKFVLEQPGTPDYPYQYTDAIVGFKSAGPFYSTHPAEDSEQVWAMVFELPNGGGFLPAWTNGEADESAFSEQPVLTLMDAAKTAESLAAEEAQRQLDDPVDVGE
;
A
#
# COMPACT_ATOMS: atom_id res chain seq x y z
N MET A 1 -10.38 0.22 -15.01
CA MET A 1 -9.64 1.49 -14.99
C MET A 1 -9.16 1.67 -13.57
N THR A 2 -7.91 1.33 -13.31
CA THR A 2 -7.28 1.46 -11.98
C THR A 2 -7.12 2.96 -11.69
N ALA A 3 -7.52 3.40 -10.49
CA ALA A 3 -7.39 4.80 -10.09
C ALA A 3 -5.92 5.26 -10.22
N PRO A 4 -5.65 6.53 -10.56
CA PRO A 4 -4.29 7.05 -10.56
C PRO A 4 -3.70 6.91 -9.14
N LEU A 5 -2.59 6.19 -9.04
CA LEU A 5 -1.83 6.03 -7.80
C LEU A 5 -0.77 7.12 -7.73
N ARG A 6 -0.67 7.76 -6.57
CA ARG A 6 0.36 8.74 -6.28
C ARG A 6 1.45 8.10 -5.44
N LYS A 7 2.65 8.04 -6.02
CA LYS A 7 3.86 7.50 -5.41
C LYS A 7 4.46 8.46 -4.38
N PHE A 8 4.97 7.91 -3.29
CA PHE A 8 5.67 8.60 -2.22
C PHE A 8 6.63 7.62 -1.53
N VAL A 9 7.47 8.11 -0.63
CA VAL A 9 8.24 7.27 0.29
C VAL A 9 7.79 7.65 1.70
N LEU A 10 7.55 6.65 2.56
CA LEU A 10 7.22 6.89 3.96
C LEU A 10 8.38 7.63 4.65
N GLU A 11 8.07 8.46 5.64
CA GLU A 11 9.05 9.24 6.42
C GLU A 11 9.97 10.20 5.64
N GLN A 12 9.70 10.44 4.35
CA GLN A 12 10.45 11.36 3.50
C GLN A 12 9.62 12.61 3.12
N PRO A 13 10.27 13.73 2.78
CA PRO A 13 9.57 14.92 2.30
C PRO A 13 8.74 14.59 1.05
N GLY A 14 7.41 14.55 1.21
CA GLY A 14 6.47 14.10 0.17
C GLY A 14 5.46 13.07 0.68
N THR A 15 5.67 12.47 1.86
CA THR A 15 4.64 11.68 2.54
C THR A 15 3.42 12.55 2.83
N PRO A 16 2.19 12.04 2.64
CA PRO A 16 0.99 12.74 3.07
C PRO A 16 1.05 12.98 4.58
N ASP A 17 0.82 14.22 5.02
CA ASP A 17 0.73 14.59 6.45
C ASP A 17 -0.65 14.16 7.03
N TYR A 18 -1.03 12.91 6.77
CA TYR A 18 -2.28 12.31 7.21
C TYR A 18 -1.98 11.10 8.10
N PRO A 19 -2.76 10.89 9.17
CA PRO A 19 -2.66 9.67 9.94
C PRO A 19 -2.95 8.46 9.03
N TYR A 20 -2.16 7.41 9.19
CA TYR A 20 -2.35 6.15 8.49
C TYR A 20 -2.37 4.98 9.44
N GLN A 21 -2.99 3.89 9.01
CA GLN A 21 -3.00 2.62 9.71
C GLN A 21 -2.90 1.47 8.73
N TYR A 22 -2.19 0.41 9.13
CA TYR A 22 -2.15 -0.84 8.38
C TYR A 22 -3.50 -1.56 8.44
N THR A 23 -3.81 -2.32 7.39
CA THR A 23 -5.08 -3.04 7.30
C THR A 23 -5.19 -4.18 8.34
N ASP A 24 -4.06 -4.73 8.82
CA ASP A 24 -4.05 -5.74 9.88
C ASP A 24 -4.49 -5.17 11.24
N ALA A 25 -4.24 -3.88 11.47
CA ALA A 25 -4.67 -3.17 12.67
C ALA A 25 -6.16 -2.77 12.65
N ILE A 26 -6.87 -2.94 11.51
CA ILE A 26 -8.28 -2.60 11.40
C ILE A 26 -9.14 -3.69 12.07
N VAL A 27 -9.79 -3.33 13.18
CA VAL A 27 -10.68 -4.23 13.92
C VAL A 27 -11.83 -4.72 13.03
N GLY A 28 -11.97 -6.04 12.93
CA GLY A 28 -13.03 -6.68 12.14
C GLY A 28 -12.72 -6.82 10.65
N PHE A 29 -11.54 -6.36 10.21
CA PHE A 29 -11.03 -6.64 8.86
C PHE A 29 -10.09 -7.84 8.90
N LYS A 30 -10.22 -8.73 7.91
CA LYS A 30 -9.29 -9.85 7.74
C LYS A 30 -8.29 -9.49 6.65
N SER A 31 -7.18 -8.90 7.04
CA SER A 31 -6.05 -8.67 6.13
C SER A 31 -5.52 -10.02 5.61
N ALA A 32 -5.11 -10.03 4.35
CA ALA A 32 -4.38 -11.13 3.73
C ALA A 32 -2.93 -11.22 4.24
N GLY A 33 -2.46 -10.22 4.99
CA GLY A 33 -1.11 -10.14 5.53
C GLY A 33 -0.15 -9.42 4.58
N PRO A 34 1.17 -9.48 4.84
CA PRO A 34 2.16 -8.97 3.92
C PRO A 34 2.14 -9.76 2.60
N PHE A 35 2.16 -9.05 1.49
CA PHE A 35 2.38 -9.64 0.18
C PHE A 35 3.88 -9.68 -0.09
N TYR A 36 4.41 -10.86 -0.45
CA TYR A 36 5.84 -11.07 -0.62
C TYR A 36 6.26 -10.78 -2.07
N SER A 37 7.30 -9.96 -2.23
CA SER A 37 8.05 -9.83 -3.48
C SER A 37 9.06 -10.99 -3.63
N THR A 38 9.65 -11.17 -4.81
CA THR A 38 10.50 -12.33 -5.19
C THR A 38 11.85 -12.44 -4.46
N HIS A 39 12.26 -11.42 -3.70
CA HIS A 39 13.53 -11.45 -2.98
C HIS A 39 13.49 -12.34 -1.71
N PRO A 40 14.55 -13.10 -1.43
CA PRO A 40 14.61 -13.99 -0.27
C PRO A 40 14.38 -13.22 1.04
N ALA A 41 13.80 -13.92 2.02
CA ALA A 41 13.33 -13.44 3.32
C ALA A 41 14.33 -12.61 4.16
N GLU A 42 15.59 -12.52 3.75
CA GLU A 42 16.65 -11.80 4.46
C GLU A 42 16.69 -10.30 4.11
N ASP A 43 16.10 -9.89 2.97
CA ASP A 43 15.99 -8.49 2.49
C ASP A 43 14.57 -8.17 1.98
N SER A 44 13.53 -8.87 2.49
CA SER A 44 12.18 -8.77 1.93
C SER A 44 11.54 -7.38 2.09
N GLU A 45 11.49 -6.65 0.97
CA GLU A 45 10.52 -5.61 0.63
C GLU A 45 9.11 -6.23 0.64
N GLN A 46 8.52 -6.36 1.83
CA GLN A 46 7.16 -6.84 2.00
C GLN A 46 6.21 -5.71 1.62
N VAL A 47 5.27 -5.99 0.72
CA VAL A 47 4.22 -5.03 0.36
C VAL A 47 3.10 -5.12 1.39
N TRP A 48 2.89 -4.05 2.14
CA TRP A 48 1.84 -3.92 3.14
C TRP A 48 0.72 -3.03 2.63
N ALA A 49 -0.52 -3.43 2.93
CA ALA A 49 -1.68 -2.59 2.71
C ALA A 49 -1.88 -1.62 3.89
N MET A 50 -2.12 -0.35 3.56
CA MET A 50 -2.33 0.71 4.53
C MET A 50 -3.43 1.66 4.06
N VAL A 51 -3.98 2.43 4.98
CA VAL A 51 -5.06 3.37 4.71
C VAL A 51 -4.74 4.70 5.39
N PHE A 52 -4.77 5.80 4.64
CA PHE A 52 -4.71 7.14 5.20
C PHE A 52 -6.12 7.63 5.56
N GLU A 53 -6.26 8.29 6.71
CA GLU A 53 -7.50 8.93 7.11
C GLU A 53 -7.44 10.44 6.79
N LEU A 54 -8.40 10.90 5.98
CA LEU A 54 -8.50 12.31 5.64
C LEU A 54 -9.18 13.11 6.77
N PRO A 55 -8.72 14.35 7.03
CA PRO A 55 -9.31 15.19 8.06
C PRO A 55 -10.77 15.55 7.74
N ASN A 56 -11.51 15.93 8.78
CA ASN A 56 -12.92 16.39 8.69
C ASN A 56 -13.89 15.35 8.08
N GLY A 57 -13.57 14.05 8.17
CA GLY A 57 -14.42 13.00 7.59
C GLY A 57 -14.37 12.99 6.06
N GLY A 58 -13.25 13.43 5.47
CA GLY A 58 -13.03 13.39 4.01
C GLY A 58 -12.97 11.98 3.42
N GLY A 59 -13.01 10.95 4.26
CA GLY A 59 -12.92 9.55 3.89
C GLY A 59 -11.51 9.01 4.11
N PHE A 60 -11.17 7.99 3.33
CA PHE A 60 -9.98 7.18 3.50
C PHE A 60 -9.27 7.01 2.16
N LEU A 61 -7.95 7.19 2.12
CA LEU A 61 -7.16 6.91 0.92
C LEU A 61 -6.52 5.53 1.06
N PRO A 62 -6.93 4.54 0.25
CA PRO A 62 -6.29 3.24 0.23
C PRO A 62 -4.88 3.34 -0.36
N ALA A 63 -3.93 2.64 0.23
CA ALA A 63 -2.53 2.73 -0.10
C ALA A 63 -1.78 1.41 0.14
N TRP A 64 -0.59 1.32 -0.42
CA TRP A 64 0.36 0.25 -0.18
C TRP A 64 1.76 0.83 0.10
N THR A 65 2.58 0.06 0.79
CA THR A 65 3.97 0.42 1.10
C THR A 65 4.86 -0.80 1.06
N ASN A 66 6.07 -0.66 0.49
CA ASN A 66 7.15 -1.66 0.58
C ASN A 66 7.98 -1.51 1.87
N GLY A 67 7.61 -0.60 2.78
CA GLY A 67 8.34 -0.30 4.02
C GLY A 67 8.72 1.18 4.13
N GLU A 68 9.33 1.53 5.25
CA GLU A 68 9.69 2.92 5.60
C GLU A 68 10.74 3.53 4.67
N ALA A 69 11.61 2.71 4.09
CA ALA A 69 12.71 3.16 3.23
C ALA A 69 12.38 3.14 1.73
N ASP A 70 11.23 2.59 1.34
CA ASP A 70 10.97 2.16 -0.03
C ASP A 70 9.69 2.75 -0.65
N GLU A 71 9.50 2.52 -1.94
CA GLU A 71 8.39 3.12 -2.67
C GLU A 71 7.04 2.69 -2.07
N SER A 72 6.14 3.66 -1.94
CA SER A 72 4.78 3.50 -1.46
C SER A 72 3.85 4.26 -2.40
N ALA A 73 2.58 3.85 -2.50
CA ALA A 73 1.61 4.61 -3.28
C ALA A 73 0.21 4.59 -2.68
N PHE A 74 -0.51 5.69 -2.85
CA PHE A 74 -1.91 5.81 -2.43
C PHE A 74 -2.82 6.18 -3.60
N SER A 75 -4.07 5.73 -3.54
CA SER A 75 -5.11 6.15 -4.47
C SER A 75 -5.52 7.58 -4.19
N GLU A 76 -5.53 8.44 -5.21
CA GLU A 76 -6.04 9.81 -5.09
C GLU A 76 -7.57 9.88 -4.96
N GLN A 77 -8.26 8.73 -5.10
CA GLN A 77 -9.70 8.63 -4.95
C GLN A 77 -10.06 8.19 -3.53
N PRO A 78 -10.65 9.09 -2.70
CA PRO A 78 -11.04 8.75 -1.35
C PRO A 78 -12.28 7.84 -1.33
N VAL A 79 -12.26 6.92 -0.38
CA VAL A 79 -13.32 5.97 -0.10
C VAL A 79 -14.01 6.37 1.19
N LEU A 80 -15.35 6.30 1.23
CA LEU A 80 -16.13 6.82 2.36
C LEU A 80 -16.08 5.93 3.61
N THR A 81 -15.70 4.66 3.47
CA THR A 81 -15.68 3.71 4.59
C THR A 81 -14.31 3.07 4.73
N LEU A 82 -13.88 2.90 5.98
CA LEU A 82 -12.61 2.25 6.31
C LEU A 82 -12.54 0.82 5.76
N MET A 83 -13.66 0.10 5.76
CA MET A 83 -13.72 -1.27 5.25
C MET A 83 -13.52 -1.37 3.74
N ASP A 84 -14.14 -0.49 2.95
CA ASP A 84 -13.89 -0.49 1.51
C ASP A 84 -12.46 -0.02 1.22
N ALA A 85 -11.96 0.99 1.95
CA ALA A 85 -10.58 1.44 1.81
C ALA A 85 -9.59 0.31 2.11
N ALA A 86 -9.82 -0.47 3.18
CA ALA A 86 -9.00 -1.62 3.51
C ALA A 86 -9.00 -2.67 2.38
N LYS A 87 -10.16 -3.01 1.81
CA LYS A 87 -10.25 -3.95 0.67
C LYS A 87 -9.51 -3.44 -0.56
N THR A 88 -9.64 -2.15 -0.85
CA THR A 88 -8.94 -1.53 -1.97
C THR A 88 -7.43 -1.52 -1.71
N ALA A 89 -6.99 -1.16 -0.51
CA ALA A 89 -5.58 -1.18 -0.12
C ALA A 89 -4.96 -2.58 -0.27
N GLU A 90 -5.66 -3.63 0.17
CA GLU A 90 -5.23 -5.02 0.00
C GLU A 90 -5.12 -5.43 -1.47
N SER A 91 -6.08 -4.98 -2.29
CA SER A 91 -6.04 -5.26 -3.73
C SER A 91 -4.85 -4.56 -4.38
N LEU A 92 -4.58 -3.30 -4.01
CA LEU A 92 -3.43 -2.54 -4.51
C LEU A 92 -2.10 -3.16 -4.08
N ALA A 93 -1.97 -3.57 -2.82
CA ALA A 93 -0.78 -4.24 -2.31
C ALA A 93 -0.56 -5.59 -3.00
N ALA A 94 -1.63 -6.36 -3.25
CA ALA A 94 -1.55 -7.60 -4.00
C ALA A 94 -1.14 -7.38 -5.47
N GLU A 95 -1.71 -6.37 -6.13
CA GLU A 95 -1.38 -6.00 -7.50
C GLU A 95 0.08 -5.56 -7.63
N GLU A 96 0.58 -4.78 -6.66
CA GLU A 96 1.96 -4.32 -6.65
C GLU A 96 2.95 -5.46 -6.37
N ALA A 97 2.67 -6.32 -5.37
CA ALA A 97 3.48 -7.49 -5.14
C ALA A 97 3.51 -8.41 -6.36
N GLN A 98 2.36 -8.62 -7.01
CA GLN A 98 2.28 -9.41 -8.24
C GLN A 98 3.02 -8.75 -9.41
N ARG A 99 3.03 -7.42 -9.47
CA ARG A 99 3.79 -6.66 -10.47
C ARG A 99 5.29 -6.80 -10.24
N GLN A 100 5.77 -6.69 -9.01
CA GLN A 100 7.19 -6.93 -8.67
C GLN A 100 7.59 -8.40 -8.89
N LEU A 101 6.64 -9.33 -8.78
CA LEU A 101 6.82 -10.74 -9.15
C LEU A 101 6.94 -10.95 -10.67
N ASP A 102 6.18 -10.19 -11.48
CA ASP A 102 6.13 -10.33 -12.95
C ASP A 102 7.16 -9.45 -13.69
N ASP A 103 7.70 -8.43 -13.02
CA ASP A 103 8.83 -7.61 -13.47
C ASP A 103 10.11 -8.06 -12.73
N PRO A 104 10.64 -9.28 -12.99
CA PRO A 104 12.00 -9.56 -12.58
C PRO A 104 12.84 -8.56 -13.34
N VAL A 105 13.53 -7.66 -12.62
CA VAL A 105 14.63 -6.88 -13.18
C VAL A 105 15.41 -7.84 -14.08
N ASP A 106 15.41 -7.56 -15.38
CA ASP A 106 16.16 -8.29 -16.39
C ASP A 106 17.61 -8.35 -15.88
N VAL A 107 17.96 -9.45 -15.22
CA VAL A 107 19.34 -9.83 -14.93
C VAL A 107 19.89 -10.20 -16.29
N GLY A 108 20.24 -9.16 -17.05
CA GLY A 108 20.87 -9.28 -18.34
C GLY A 108 22.06 -10.22 -18.22
N GLU A 109 21.97 -11.34 -18.94
CA GLU A 109 23.08 -12.26 -19.21
C GLU A 109 24.20 -11.59 -20.00
#